data_AF-A0A3E1KD48-F1
#
_entry.id   AF-A0A3E1KD48-F1
#
_cell.length_a   1.000
_cell.length_b   1.000
_cell.length_c   1.000
_cell.angle_alpha   90.00
_cell.angle_beta   90.00
_cell.angle_gamma   90.00
#
_symmetry.space_group_name_H-M   'P 1'
#
loop_
_entity.id
_entity.type
_entity.pdbx_description
1 polymer ?
#
loop_
_entity_poly.entity_id
_entity_poly.type
_entity_poly.pdbx_seq_one_letter_code
_entity_poly.pdbx_strand_id
1 'polypeptide(L)'
;MSTRSISTMWTLMRRELWESPGAFKWAPITILGLTLFFIVFGLILGSRFDNEMAFTLDAIRQFADVPTDQKRLFVTGALFAVSGLFFQILLLVLLFYLSSCLYDERKDRSILFWKSLPVSDTMTVASKVLTACLLAPAIYLVIVVITQLIVLLIATVYGFMAGINPFTAFWLPASLPKLWSVMALGLLIQGLWLLPVYAWLVFCSSWAPRVPILVAVAVPAVISLLQHAWSLLSSFSMPELNVGLIILKRLGSGILPSNIGWRVESSGNNIDLADVEFSEELFMSFSNSLEYLARPEMWVGIGIALALLAGSIWFRRRATDT
;
A
#
# COMPACT_ATOMS: atom_id res chain seq x y z
N MET A 1 17.50 -1.24 24.65
CA MET A 1 17.77 -2.26 23.61
C MET A 1 19.28 -2.34 23.43
N SER A 2 19.90 -3.52 23.63
CA SER A 2 21.34 -3.67 23.34
C SER A 2 21.56 -3.60 21.83
N THR A 3 22.71 -3.08 21.38
CA THR A 3 23.07 -2.99 19.95
C THR A 3 22.95 -4.33 19.21
N ARG A 4 23.21 -5.45 19.91
CA ARG A 4 23.00 -6.82 19.41
C ARG A 4 21.55 -7.11 19.00
N SER A 5 20.57 -6.60 19.74
CA SER A 5 19.14 -6.85 19.44
C SER A 5 18.70 -6.19 18.13
N ILE A 6 19.26 -5.03 17.78
CA ILE A 6 18.93 -4.32 16.55
C ILE A 6 19.53 -5.04 15.34
N SER A 7 20.79 -5.47 15.43
CA SER A 7 21.42 -6.27 14.37
C SER A 7 20.71 -7.60 14.14
N THR A 8 20.23 -8.25 15.21
CA THR A 8 19.44 -9.48 15.10
C THR A 8 18.11 -9.23 14.41
N MET A 9 17.37 -8.18 14.81
CA MET A 9 16.09 -7.83 14.20
C MET A 9 16.25 -7.53 12.70
N TRP A 10 17.24 -6.72 12.34
CA TRP A 10 17.55 -6.43 10.94
C TRP A 10 17.86 -7.70 10.13
N THR A 11 18.61 -8.63 10.71
CA THR A 11 18.94 -9.91 10.07
C THR A 11 17.69 -10.76 9.83
N LEU A 12 16.77 -10.81 10.80
CA LEU A 12 15.50 -11.52 10.67
C LEU A 12 14.62 -10.89 9.59
N MET A 13 14.51 -9.56 9.55
CA MET A 13 13.76 -8.87 8.50
C MET A 13 14.35 -9.13 7.12
N ARG A 14 15.69 -9.10 6.99
CA ARG A 14 16.36 -9.44 5.74
C ARG A 14 16.06 -10.87 5.32
N ARG A 15 16.05 -11.82 6.26
CA ARG A 15 15.68 -13.22 5.99
C ARG A 15 14.30 -13.33 5.37
N GLU A 16 13.29 -12.64 5.90
CA GLU A 16 11.93 -12.68 5.36
C GLU A 16 11.88 -12.30 3.87
N LEU A 17 12.72 -11.34 3.43
CA LEU A 17 12.84 -10.97 2.02
C LEU A 17 13.41 -12.09 1.14
N TRP A 18 14.29 -12.92 1.70
CA TRP A 18 14.88 -14.06 0.98
C TRP A 18 13.95 -15.26 0.94
N GLU A 19 13.16 -15.48 1.99
CA GLU A 19 12.19 -16.57 2.08
C GLU A 19 10.96 -16.33 1.18
N SER A 20 10.61 -15.08 0.90
CA SER A 20 9.47 -14.72 0.07
C SER A 20 9.85 -13.84 -1.14
N PRO A 21 10.69 -14.35 -2.06
CA PRO A 21 11.20 -13.58 -3.18
C PRO A 21 10.10 -13.19 -4.18
N GLY A 22 9.06 -14.01 -4.32
CA GLY A 22 7.90 -13.72 -5.17
C GLY A 22 7.21 -12.42 -4.76
N ALA A 23 6.94 -12.28 -3.45
CA ALA A 23 6.27 -11.13 -2.86
C ALA A 23 7.11 -9.85 -2.92
N PHE A 24 8.37 -9.91 -2.51
CA PHE A 24 9.17 -8.70 -2.27
C PHE A 24 10.13 -8.32 -3.40
N LYS A 25 10.58 -9.27 -4.22
CA LYS A 25 11.50 -9.01 -5.33
C LYS A 25 10.78 -9.00 -6.66
N TRP A 26 10.07 -10.09 -6.97
CA TRP A 26 9.48 -10.27 -8.30
C TRP A 26 8.23 -9.43 -8.52
N ALA A 27 7.31 -9.36 -7.56
CA ALA A 27 6.08 -8.57 -7.71
C ALA A 27 6.33 -7.10 -8.13
N PRO A 28 7.16 -6.30 -7.43
CA PRO A 28 7.39 -4.92 -7.83
C PRO A 28 8.12 -4.79 -9.17
N ILE A 29 9.03 -5.72 -9.50
CA ILE A 29 9.73 -5.74 -10.80
C ILE A 29 8.76 -6.05 -11.95
N THR A 30 7.86 -7.01 -11.76
CA THR A 30 6.84 -7.35 -12.75
C THR A 30 5.91 -6.17 -13.02
N ILE A 31 5.50 -5.44 -11.98
CA ILE A 31 4.65 -4.25 -12.14
C ILE A 31 5.39 -3.13 -12.84
N LEU A 32 6.68 -2.91 -12.51
CA LEU A 32 7.52 -1.96 -13.24
C LEU A 32 7.55 -2.32 -14.73
N GLY A 33 7.86 -3.59 -15.06
CA GLY A 33 7.90 -4.05 -16.44
C GLY A 33 6.57 -3.89 -17.16
N LEU A 34 5.46 -4.25 -16.51
CA LEU A 34 4.11 -4.13 -17.04
C LEU A 34 3.71 -2.65 -17.26
N THR A 35 4.04 -1.77 -16.32
CA THR A 35 3.77 -0.33 -16.43
C THR A 35 4.52 0.27 -17.62
N LEU A 36 5.81 -0.04 -17.75
CA LEU A 36 6.61 0.42 -18.89
C LEU A 36 6.13 -0.19 -20.21
N PHE A 37 5.73 -1.46 -20.20
CA PHE A 37 5.16 -2.12 -21.36
C PHE A 37 3.90 -1.37 -21.84
N PHE A 38 2.95 -1.05 -20.95
CA PHE A 38 1.74 -0.33 -21.34
C PHE A 38 2.01 1.09 -21.83
N ILE A 39 2.96 1.80 -21.22
CA ILE A 39 3.37 3.14 -21.67
C ILE A 39 3.95 3.07 -23.09
N VAL A 40 4.93 2.20 -23.32
CA VAL A 40 5.58 2.04 -24.63
C VAL A 40 4.59 1.51 -25.66
N PHE A 41 3.76 0.54 -25.30
CA PHE A 41 2.72 0.00 -26.17
C PHE A 41 1.73 1.08 -26.59
N GLY A 42 1.28 1.94 -25.66
CA GLY A 42 0.41 3.07 -25.96
C GLY A 42 1.05 4.06 -26.94
N LEU A 43 2.34 4.36 -26.77
CA LEU A 43 3.09 5.23 -27.67
C LEU A 43 3.25 4.64 -29.07
N ILE A 44 3.59 3.35 -29.18
CA ILE A 44 3.68 2.64 -30.47
C ILE A 44 2.32 2.59 -31.15
N LEU A 45 1.25 2.33 -30.41
CA LEU A 45 -0.09 2.27 -30.96
C LEU A 45 -0.51 3.66 -31.48
N GLY A 46 -0.23 4.72 -30.73
CA GLY A 46 -0.44 6.11 -31.16
C GLY A 46 0.28 6.43 -32.47
N SER A 47 1.52 5.96 -32.62
CA SER A 47 2.30 6.16 -33.86
C SER A 47 1.81 5.37 -35.06
N ARG A 48 0.89 4.41 -34.88
CA ARG A 48 0.26 3.67 -35.99
C ARG A 48 -1.00 4.36 -36.50
N PHE A 49 -1.71 5.07 -35.62
CA PHE A 49 -2.92 5.81 -35.99
C PHE A 49 -2.60 7.17 -36.61
N ASP A 50 -1.43 7.72 -36.30
CA ASP A 50 -1.00 9.02 -36.78
C ASP A 50 0.43 8.96 -37.34
N ASN A 51 0.59 9.31 -38.61
CA ASN A 51 1.87 9.23 -39.29
C ASN A 51 2.81 10.29 -38.69
N GLU A 52 4.00 9.87 -38.27
CA GLU A 52 5.00 10.72 -37.57
C GLU A 52 4.66 11.16 -36.14
N MET A 53 3.59 10.63 -35.52
CA MET A 53 3.16 11.01 -34.16
C MET A 53 2.81 12.50 -33.99
N ALA A 54 2.32 13.17 -35.04
CA ALA A 54 1.99 14.59 -35.02
C ALA A 54 1.07 14.98 -33.84
N PHE A 55 0.02 14.21 -33.59
CA PHE A 55 -0.94 14.36 -32.49
C PHE A 55 -0.26 14.29 -31.12
N THR A 56 0.63 13.33 -30.91
CA THR A 56 1.36 13.18 -29.64
C THR A 56 2.29 14.36 -29.40
N LEU A 57 3.02 14.79 -30.45
CA LEU A 57 3.94 15.92 -30.34
C LEU A 57 3.19 17.25 -30.17
N ASP A 58 2.06 17.43 -30.84
CA ASP A 58 1.23 18.63 -30.70
C ASP A 58 0.57 18.71 -29.32
N ALA A 59 0.10 17.58 -28.79
CA ALA A 59 -0.37 17.51 -27.40
C ALA A 59 0.71 17.90 -26.39
N ILE A 60 1.97 17.49 -26.64
CA ILE A 60 3.11 17.89 -25.79
C ILE A 60 3.42 19.38 -25.91
N ARG A 61 3.32 19.97 -27.11
CA ARG A 61 3.48 21.42 -27.31
C ARG A 61 2.39 22.20 -26.61
N GLN A 62 1.13 21.80 -26.79
CA GLN A 62 0.00 22.39 -26.11
C GLN A 62 0.16 22.30 -24.58
N PHE A 63 0.61 21.15 -24.07
CA PHE A 63 0.93 20.99 -22.66
C PHE A 63 2.04 21.94 -22.21
N ALA A 64 3.04 22.21 -23.06
CA ALA A 64 4.12 23.15 -22.76
C ALA A 64 3.65 24.62 -22.66
N ASP A 65 2.46 24.96 -23.13
CA ASP A 65 1.88 26.31 -23.02
C ASP A 65 0.93 26.46 -21.80
N VAL A 66 0.56 25.36 -21.15
CA VAL A 66 -0.30 25.36 -19.95
C VAL A 66 0.34 26.16 -18.79
N PRO A 67 -0.42 26.88 -17.96
CA PRO A 67 0.10 27.56 -16.78
C PRO A 67 0.90 26.64 -15.85
N THR A 68 1.95 27.17 -15.22
CA THR A 68 2.90 26.38 -14.40
C THR A 68 2.23 25.60 -13.26
N ASP A 69 1.19 26.16 -12.64
CA ASP A 69 0.50 25.50 -11.53
C ASP A 69 -0.32 24.29 -12.01
N GLN A 70 -0.99 24.41 -13.16
CA GLN A 70 -1.71 23.30 -13.78
C GLN A 70 -0.74 22.22 -14.29
N LYS A 71 0.42 22.60 -14.84
CA LYS A 71 1.48 21.63 -15.20
C LYS A 71 1.96 20.85 -13.98
N ARG A 72 2.17 21.50 -12.84
CA ARG A 72 2.60 20.86 -11.60
C ARG A 72 1.56 19.82 -11.15
N LEU A 73 0.29 20.21 -11.09
CA LEU A 73 -0.80 19.31 -10.74
C LEU A 73 -0.86 18.09 -11.67
N PHE A 74 -0.76 18.31 -12.99
CA PHE A 74 -0.84 17.23 -13.97
C PHE A 74 0.35 16.26 -13.87
N VAL A 75 1.58 16.77 -13.85
CA VAL A 75 2.79 15.92 -13.79
C VAL A 75 2.86 15.18 -12.46
N THR A 76 2.72 15.88 -11.34
CA THR A 76 2.80 15.24 -10.02
C THR A 76 1.62 14.29 -9.80
N GLY A 77 0.41 14.65 -10.23
CA GLY A 77 -0.76 13.78 -10.19
C GLY A 77 -0.57 12.50 -11.02
N ALA A 78 0.00 12.61 -12.22
CA ALA A 78 0.32 11.46 -13.06
C ALA A 78 1.38 10.54 -12.42
N LEU A 79 2.48 11.10 -11.89
CA LEU A 79 3.50 10.32 -11.19
C LEU A 79 2.96 9.66 -9.91
N PHE A 80 2.08 10.34 -9.20
CA PHE A 80 1.39 9.80 -8.04
C PHE A 80 0.44 8.65 -8.43
N ALA A 81 -0.35 8.82 -9.51
CA ALA A 81 -1.24 7.80 -10.03
C ALA A 81 -0.49 6.52 -10.44
N VAL A 82 0.67 6.65 -11.10
CA VAL A 82 1.56 5.53 -11.41
C VAL A 82 1.96 4.79 -10.13
N SER A 83 2.25 5.52 -9.07
CA SER A 83 2.63 4.96 -7.76
C SER A 83 1.49 4.21 -7.08
N GLY A 84 0.24 4.64 -7.30
CA GLY A 84 -0.95 4.02 -6.72
C GLY A 84 -1.08 2.54 -7.06
N LEU A 85 -0.76 2.15 -8.31
CA LEU A 85 -0.76 0.75 -8.73
C LEU A 85 0.24 -0.11 -7.93
N PHE A 86 1.44 0.42 -7.68
CA PHE A 86 2.45 -0.29 -6.88
C PHE A 86 1.98 -0.49 -5.44
N PHE A 87 1.36 0.52 -4.83
CA PHE A 87 0.88 0.44 -3.45
C PHE A 87 -0.35 -0.46 -3.29
N GLN A 88 -1.25 -0.49 -4.29
CA GLN A 88 -2.35 -1.45 -4.32
C GLN A 88 -1.85 -2.89 -4.37
N ILE A 89 -0.85 -3.17 -5.21
CA ILE A 89 -0.27 -4.52 -5.26
C ILE A 89 0.56 -4.81 -4.02
N LEU A 90 1.28 -3.83 -3.45
CA LEU A 90 1.94 -3.99 -2.15
C LEU A 90 0.94 -4.46 -1.09
N LEU A 91 -0.22 -3.82 -0.98
CA LEU A 91 -1.25 -4.23 -0.03
C LEU A 91 -1.68 -5.68 -0.28
N LEU A 92 -1.97 -6.04 -1.54
CA LEU A 92 -2.34 -7.42 -1.91
C LEU A 92 -1.24 -8.42 -1.52
N VAL A 93 0.02 -8.12 -1.82
CA VAL A 93 1.17 -8.94 -1.47
C VAL A 93 1.30 -9.10 0.04
N LEU A 94 1.11 -8.02 0.81
CA LEU A 94 1.16 -8.07 2.27
C LEU A 94 0.01 -8.89 2.85
N LEU A 95 -1.19 -8.86 2.26
CA LEU A 95 -2.31 -9.72 2.67
C LEU A 95 -1.91 -11.19 2.59
N PHE A 96 -1.38 -11.63 1.45
CA PHE A 96 -0.95 -13.02 1.26
C PHE A 96 0.23 -13.39 2.15
N TYR A 97 1.27 -12.54 2.19
CA TYR A 97 2.46 -12.77 3.02
C TYR A 97 2.09 -12.91 4.50
N LEU A 98 1.37 -11.94 5.08
CA LEU A 98 1.05 -11.95 6.51
C LEU A 98 0.05 -13.05 6.89
N SER A 99 -0.83 -13.45 5.97
CA SER A 99 -1.74 -14.57 6.22
C SER A 99 -1.01 -15.91 6.34
N SER A 100 0.08 -16.11 5.60
CA SER A 100 0.76 -17.41 5.53
C SER A 100 2.06 -17.49 6.34
N CYS A 101 2.67 -16.36 6.69
CA CYS A 101 4.05 -16.32 7.21
C CYS A 101 4.35 -17.12 8.50
N LEU A 102 3.39 -17.32 9.40
CA LEU A 102 3.54 -18.19 10.59
C LEU A 102 3.00 -19.60 10.36
N TYR A 103 2.03 -19.73 9.47
CA TYR A 103 1.48 -21.01 9.05
C TYR A 103 2.51 -21.84 8.28
N ASP A 104 3.22 -21.23 7.34
CA ASP A 104 4.24 -21.90 6.53
C ASP A 104 5.38 -22.42 7.41
N GLU A 105 5.79 -21.69 8.46
CA GLU A 105 6.80 -22.17 9.41
C GLU A 105 6.35 -23.42 10.19
N ARG A 106 5.05 -23.54 10.52
CA ARG A 106 4.49 -24.73 11.16
C ARG A 106 4.38 -25.88 10.17
N LYS A 107 3.90 -25.59 8.96
CA LYS A 107 3.71 -26.55 7.87
C LYS A 107 5.03 -27.22 7.47
N ASP A 108 6.08 -26.42 7.34
CA ASP A 108 7.40 -26.88 6.91
C ASP A 108 8.26 -27.35 8.10
N ARG A 109 7.72 -27.33 9.32
CA ARG A 109 8.41 -27.64 10.59
C ARG A 109 9.68 -26.82 10.84
N SER A 110 9.92 -25.75 10.08
CA SER A 110 11.04 -24.84 10.28
C SER A 110 10.96 -24.10 11.62
N ILE A 111 9.77 -24.04 12.23
CA ILE A 111 9.57 -23.54 13.59
C ILE A 111 10.52 -24.19 14.62
N LEU A 112 10.85 -25.48 14.50
CA LEU A 112 11.76 -26.19 15.41
C LEU A 112 13.20 -25.70 15.27
N PHE A 113 13.64 -25.43 14.04
CA PHE A 113 14.94 -24.83 13.76
C PHE A 113 15.02 -23.40 14.29
N TRP A 114 13.97 -22.60 14.10
CA TRP A 114 13.96 -21.22 14.59
C TRP A 114 13.96 -21.13 16.12
N LYS A 115 13.34 -22.10 16.81
CA LYS A 115 13.38 -22.19 18.28
C LYS A 115 14.72 -22.67 18.84
N SER A 116 15.54 -23.39 18.07
CA SER A 116 16.89 -23.80 18.53
C SER A 116 17.91 -22.66 18.42
N LEU A 117 17.63 -21.64 17.63
CA LEU A 117 18.44 -20.42 17.56
C LEU A 117 18.15 -19.50 18.76
N PRO A 118 19.12 -18.65 19.17
CA PRO A 118 18.96 -17.71 20.28
C PRO A 118 18.09 -16.50 19.91
N VAL A 119 16.89 -16.75 19.39
CA VAL A 119 15.91 -15.77 18.93
C VAL A 119 14.58 -16.02 19.65
N SER A 120 14.00 -14.98 20.25
CA SER A 120 12.73 -15.11 20.94
C SER A 120 11.54 -15.11 19.99
N ASP A 121 10.46 -15.79 20.36
CA ASP A 121 9.20 -15.79 19.58
C ASP A 121 8.65 -14.36 19.35
N THR A 122 8.88 -13.45 20.30
CA THR A 122 8.53 -12.04 20.17
C THR A 122 9.30 -11.38 19.02
N MET A 123 10.61 -11.67 18.88
CA MET A 123 11.40 -11.11 17.79
C MET A 123 10.96 -11.66 16.44
N THR A 124 10.63 -12.94 16.36
CA THR A 124 10.17 -13.57 15.09
C THR A 124 8.83 -13.04 14.63
N VAL A 125 7.87 -12.84 15.55
CA VAL A 125 6.58 -12.23 15.19
C VAL A 125 6.76 -10.75 14.82
N ALA A 126 7.56 -10.01 15.60
CA ALA A 126 7.84 -8.61 15.33
C ALA A 126 8.58 -8.41 14.00
N SER A 127 9.53 -9.27 13.63
CA SER A 127 10.27 -9.14 12.37
C SER A 127 9.37 -9.26 11.16
N LYS A 128 8.34 -10.11 11.20
CA LYS A 128 7.36 -10.27 10.11
C LYS A 128 6.50 -9.02 9.94
N VAL A 129 5.98 -8.49 11.06
CA VAL A 129 5.17 -7.25 11.05
C VAL A 129 6.01 -6.05 10.64
N LEU A 130 7.22 -5.90 11.17
CA LEU A 130 8.14 -4.82 10.80
C LEU A 130 8.58 -4.92 9.35
N THR A 131 8.76 -6.13 8.80
CA THR A 131 9.01 -6.33 7.37
C THR A 131 7.86 -5.79 6.54
N ALA A 132 6.62 -6.11 6.92
CA ALA A 132 5.43 -5.61 6.24
C ALA A 132 5.22 -4.09 6.39
N CYS A 133 5.55 -3.51 7.55
CA CYS A 133 5.30 -2.09 7.82
C CYS A 133 6.41 -1.15 7.32
N LEU A 134 7.66 -1.64 7.22
CA LEU A 134 8.82 -0.79 6.93
C LEU A 134 9.57 -1.25 5.69
N LEU A 135 10.02 -2.50 5.69
CA LEU A 135 10.98 -2.97 4.68
C LEU A 135 10.33 -3.17 3.31
N ALA A 136 9.14 -3.78 3.27
CA ALA A 136 8.40 -3.99 2.03
C ALA A 136 7.94 -2.64 1.41
N PRO A 137 7.33 -1.70 2.17
CA PRO A 137 7.05 -0.36 1.65
C PRO A 137 8.28 0.37 1.15
N ALA A 138 9.43 0.27 1.84
CA ALA A 138 10.67 0.90 1.40
C ALA A 138 11.17 0.34 0.06
N ILE A 139 11.11 -0.98 -0.14
CA ILE A 139 11.48 -1.62 -1.41
C ILE A 139 10.57 -1.13 -2.54
N TYR A 140 9.25 -1.13 -2.31
CA TYR A 140 8.29 -0.67 -3.31
C TYR A 140 8.48 0.82 -3.62
N LEU A 141 8.77 1.66 -2.63
CA LEU A 141 9.09 3.07 -2.86
C LEU A 141 10.30 3.23 -3.76
N VAL A 142 11.39 2.48 -3.54
CA VAL A 142 12.58 2.55 -4.41
C VAL A 142 12.23 2.18 -5.84
N ILE A 143 11.44 1.13 -6.05
CA ILE A 143 11.02 0.72 -7.39
C ILE A 143 10.12 1.78 -8.04
N VAL A 144 9.22 2.38 -7.28
CA VAL A 144 8.37 3.49 -7.75
C VAL A 144 9.21 4.70 -8.15
N VAL A 145 10.21 5.08 -7.36
CA VAL A 145 11.16 6.16 -7.70
C VAL A 145 11.85 5.85 -9.04
N ILE A 146 12.33 4.62 -9.23
CA ILE A 146 12.95 4.20 -10.49
C ILE A 146 11.94 4.31 -11.64
N THR A 147 10.71 3.83 -11.46
CA THR A 147 9.66 3.90 -12.48
C THR A 147 9.35 5.36 -12.86
N GLN A 148 9.16 6.25 -11.89
CA GLN A 148 8.89 7.66 -12.13
C GLN A 148 10.03 8.34 -12.92
N LEU A 149 11.29 8.02 -12.58
CA LEU A 149 12.45 8.53 -13.32
C LEU A 149 12.45 8.03 -14.77
N ILE A 150 12.16 6.75 -15.01
CA ILE A 150 12.06 6.20 -16.37
C ILE A 150 10.94 6.88 -17.16
N VAL A 151 9.77 7.09 -16.54
CA VAL A 151 8.65 7.80 -17.17
C VAL A 151 9.03 9.23 -17.56
N LEU A 152 9.72 9.96 -16.67
CA LEU A 152 10.23 11.30 -16.97
C LEU A 152 11.30 11.30 -18.06
N LEU A 153 12.15 10.27 -18.13
CA LEU A 153 13.11 10.11 -19.23
C LEU A 153 12.41 9.88 -20.57
N ILE A 154 11.37 9.05 -20.60
CA ILE A 154 10.53 8.88 -21.79
C ILE A 154 9.91 10.22 -22.19
N ALA A 155 9.26 10.93 -21.25
CA ALA A 155 8.71 12.26 -21.51
C ALA A 155 9.75 13.25 -22.02
N THR A 156 11.00 13.15 -21.55
CA THR A 156 12.12 13.98 -22.00
C THR A 156 12.46 13.75 -23.47
N VAL A 157 12.53 12.49 -23.91
CA VAL A 157 12.78 12.15 -25.32
C VAL A 157 11.69 12.75 -26.22
N TYR A 158 10.43 12.58 -25.85
CA TYR A 158 9.30 13.13 -26.62
C TYR A 158 9.24 14.66 -26.56
N GLY A 159 9.62 15.28 -25.44
CA GLY A 159 9.74 16.74 -25.32
C GLY A 159 10.77 17.31 -26.30
N PHE A 160 11.93 16.65 -26.45
CA PHE A 160 12.92 17.06 -27.45
C PHE A 160 12.42 16.89 -28.89
N MET A 161 11.70 15.81 -29.19
CA MET A 161 11.07 15.61 -30.51
C MET A 161 10.02 16.69 -30.80
N ALA A 162 9.32 17.18 -29.77
CA ALA A 162 8.35 18.26 -29.90
C ALA A 162 9.00 19.65 -30.01
N GLY A 163 10.30 19.78 -29.76
CA GLY A 163 11.04 21.05 -29.79
C GLY A 163 10.88 21.91 -28.53
N ILE A 164 10.40 21.33 -27.43
CA ILE A 164 10.21 22.03 -26.15
C ILE A 164 11.36 21.74 -25.19
N ASN A 165 11.53 22.58 -24.16
CA ASN A 165 12.47 22.31 -23.08
C ASN A 165 11.85 21.31 -22.07
N PRO A 166 12.34 20.06 -21.98
CA PRO A 166 11.72 19.06 -21.11
C PRO A 166 11.94 19.31 -19.62
N PHE A 167 12.98 20.08 -19.27
CA PHE A 167 13.28 20.40 -17.88
C PHE A 167 12.19 21.30 -17.28
N THR A 168 11.78 22.33 -18.00
CA THR A 168 10.72 23.25 -17.56
C THR A 168 9.33 22.65 -17.73
N ALA A 169 9.15 21.76 -18.70
CA ALA A 169 7.86 21.10 -18.96
C ALA A 169 7.55 19.94 -17.99
N PHE A 170 8.54 19.12 -17.63
CA PHE A 170 8.30 17.88 -16.87
C PHE A 170 9.06 17.79 -15.55
N TRP A 171 10.38 18.05 -15.56
CA TRP A 171 11.21 17.82 -14.36
C TRP A 171 10.95 18.83 -13.24
N LEU A 172 10.85 20.12 -13.57
CA LEU A 172 10.60 21.18 -12.59
C LEU A 172 9.18 21.07 -11.99
N PRO A 173 8.11 20.85 -12.79
CA PRO A 173 6.77 20.65 -12.24
C PRO A 173 6.61 19.35 -11.45
N ALA A 174 7.39 18.30 -11.72
CA ALA A 174 7.29 17.03 -11.00
C ALA A 174 7.53 17.13 -9.48
N SER A 175 8.32 18.12 -9.03
CA SER A 175 8.65 18.36 -7.62
C SER A 175 9.10 17.11 -6.85
N LEU A 176 9.94 16.28 -7.49
CA LEU A 176 10.33 14.93 -7.06
C LEU A 176 10.72 14.79 -5.58
N PRO A 177 11.55 15.65 -4.98
CA PRO A 177 11.93 15.49 -3.58
C PRO A 177 10.73 15.58 -2.63
N LYS A 178 9.80 16.51 -2.90
CA LYS A 178 8.56 16.68 -2.12
C LYS A 178 7.66 15.46 -2.32
N LEU A 179 7.50 15.00 -3.56
CA LEU A 179 6.68 13.82 -3.88
C LEU A 179 7.17 12.58 -3.15
N TRP A 180 8.46 12.26 -3.23
CA TRP A 180 9.02 11.07 -2.59
C TRP A 180 9.01 11.13 -1.07
N SER A 181 9.22 12.31 -0.48
CA SER A 181 9.17 12.48 0.97
C SER A 181 7.75 12.37 1.54
N VAL A 182 6.75 12.95 0.85
CA VAL A 182 5.33 12.75 1.20
C VAL A 182 4.95 11.29 1.09
N MET A 183 5.34 10.60 0.00
CA MET A 183 5.06 9.18 -0.17
C MET A 183 5.75 8.31 0.89
N ALA A 184 7.01 8.59 1.22
CA ALA A 184 7.73 7.88 2.27
C ALA A 184 7.04 8.01 3.63
N LEU A 185 6.68 9.24 4.01
CA LEU A 185 5.96 9.50 5.25
C LEU A 185 4.56 8.87 5.24
N GLY A 186 3.84 8.98 4.13
CA GLY A 186 2.53 8.37 3.94
C GLY A 186 2.56 6.85 4.11
N LEU A 187 3.55 6.15 3.54
CA LEU A 187 3.71 4.70 3.71
C LEU A 187 3.99 4.30 5.17
N LEU A 188 4.76 5.09 5.91
CA LEU A 188 5.01 4.83 7.34
C LEU A 188 3.73 4.98 8.17
N ILE A 189 2.98 6.05 7.94
CA ILE A 189 1.70 6.30 8.62
C ILE A 189 0.68 5.22 8.23
N GLN A 190 0.64 4.84 6.97
CA GLN A 190 -0.21 3.75 6.46
C GLN A 190 0.12 2.41 7.12
N GLY A 191 1.40 2.09 7.31
CA GLY A 191 1.82 0.88 8.03
C GLY A 191 1.29 0.85 9.47
N LEU A 192 1.31 1.99 10.16
CA LEU A 192 0.74 2.11 11.51
C LEU A 192 -0.80 2.08 11.49
N TRP A 193 -1.44 2.71 10.50
CA TRP A 193 -2.89 2.72 10.34
C TRP A 193 -3.46 1.32 10.06
N LEU A 194 -2.77 0.53 9.24
CA LEU A 194 -3.14 -0.84 8.88
C LEU A 194 -2.59 -1.90 9.85
N LEU A 195 -1.83 -1.50 10.87
CA LEU A 195 -1.30 -2.39 11.89
C LEU A 195 -2.35 -3.35 12.51
N PRO A 196 -3.61 -2.95 12.79
CA PRO A 196 -4.61 -3.87 13.33
C PRO A 196 -4.97 -4.98 12.34
N VAL A 197 -5.03 -4.64 11.04
CA VAL A 197 -5.29 -5.60 9.96
C VAL A 197 -4.09 -6.54 9.81
N TYR A 198 -2.87 -6.01 9.82
CA TYR A 198 -1.66 -6.82 9.77
C TYR A 198 -1.55 -7.77 10.96
N ALA A 199 -1.84 -7.29 12.17
CA ALA A 199 -1.87 -8.09 13.38
C ALA A 199 -2.94 -9.18 13.33
N TRP A 200 -4.13 -8.89 12.79
CA TRP A 200 -5.18 -9.87 12.57
C TRP A 200 -4.74 -11.00 11.63
N LEU A 201 -4.10 -10.67 10.51
CA LEU A 201 -3.60 -11.66 9.56
C LEU A 201 -2.55 -12.57 10.20
N VAL A 202 -1.59 -11.99 10.92
CA VAL A 202 -0.55 -12.73 11.64
C VAL A 202 -1.18 -13.60 12.75
N PHE A 203 -2.19 -13.11 13.44
CA PHE A 203 -2.94 -13.86 14.45
C PHE A 203 -3.62 -15.08 13.85
N CYS A 204 -4.35 -14.91 12.75
CA CYS A 204 -4.94 -16.03 12.02
C CYS A 204 -3.86 -17.03 11.55
N SER A 205 -2.72 -16.53 11.04
CA SER A 205 -1.59 -17.36 10.62
C SER A 205 -1.01 -18.23 11.74
N SER A 206 -0.97 -17.70 12.96
CA SER A 206 -0.38 -18.36 14.13
C SER A 206 -1.15 -19.59 14.60
N TRP A 207 -2.47 -19.61 14.43
CA TRP A 207 -3.34 -20.65 14.99
C TRP A 207 -4.02 -21.51 13.93
N ALA A 208 -4.38 -20.95 12.78
CA ALA A 208 -5.27 -21.61 11.82
C ALA A 208 -4.72 -22.99 11.38
N PRO A 209 -5.54 -24.05 11.38
CA PRO A 209 -5.08 -25.40 11.06
C PRO A 209 -4.85 -25.60 9.55
N ARG A 210 -5.67 -24.97 8.70
CA ARG A 210 -5.58 -25.02 7.23
C ARG A 210 -6.04 -23.69 6.65
N VAL A 211 -5.37 -23.24 5.58
CA VAL A 211 -5.71 -22.04 4.78
C VAL A 211 -6.01 -20.79 5.65
N PRO A 212 -5.00 -20.18 6.29
CA PRO A 212 -5.21 -19.05 7.20
C PRO A 212 -5.94 -17.86 6.61
N ILE A 213 -5.72 -17.57 5.31
CA ILE A 213 -6.40 -16.46 4.62
C ILE A 213 -7.92 -16.64 4.60
N LEU A 214 -8.40 -17.88 4.49
CA LEU A 214 -9.83 -18.17 4.54
C LEU A 214 -10.39 -17.83 5.92
N VAL A 215 -9.68 -18.18 7.00
CA VAL A 215 -10.10 -17.80 8.36
C VAL A 215 -10.10 -16.28 8.51
N ALA A 216 -9.06 -15.61 8.01
CA ALA A 216 -8.90 -14.18 8.16
C ALA A 216 -10.01 -13.36 7.46
N VAL A 217 -10.57 -13.90 6.37
CA VAL A 217 -11.69 -13.30 5.62
C VAL A 217 -13.05 -13.78 6.16
N ALA A 218 -13.20 -15.10 6.38
CA ALA A 218 -14.46 -15.70 6.78
C ALA A 218 -14.93 -15.23 8.15
N VAL A 219 -14.03 -15.08 9.13
CA VAL A 219 -14.42 -14.68 10.49
C VAL A 219 -15.04 -13.27 10.50
N PRO A 220 -14.39 -12.22 9.96
CA PRO A 220 -15.04 -10.92 9.85
C PRO A 220 -16.32 -10.94 8.99
N ALA A 221 -16.35 -11.72 7.91
CA ALA A 221 -17.52 -11.81 7.04
C ALA A 221 -18.74 -12.41 7.76
N VAL A 222 -18.55 -13.51 8.50
CA VAL A 222 -19.62 -14.15 9.29
C VAL A 222 -20.10 -13.21 10.39
N ILE A 223 -19.20 -12.54 11.12
CA ILE A 223 -19.57 -11.55 12.15
C ILE A 223 -20.40 -10.42 11.53
N SER A 224 -19.97 -9.88 10.38
CA SER A 224 -20.71 -8.85 9.66
C SER A 224 -22.11 -9.32 9.23
N LEU A 225 -22.21 -10.54 8.69
CA LEU A 225 -23.49 -11.13 8.28
C LEU A 225 -24.44 -11.30 9.47
N LEU A 226 -23.93 -11.76 10.61
CA LEU A 226 -24.72 -11.91 11.84
C LEU A 226 -25.20 -10.55 12.37
N GLN A 227 -24.36 -9.51 12.31
CA GLN A 227 -24.77 -8.15 12.69
C GLN A 227 -25.88 -7.61 11.78
N HIS A 228 -25.77 -7.82 10.46
CA HIS A 228 -26.84 -7.45 9.52
C HIS A 228 -28.13 -8.22 9.79
N ALA A 229 -28.05 -9.54 9.98
CA ALA A 229 -29.22 -10.36 10.29
C ALA A 229 -29.91 -9.91 11.58
N TRP A 230 -29.13 -9.63 12.63
CA TRP A 230 -29.66 -9.15 13.91
C TRP A 230 -30.34 -7.78 13.80
N SER A 231 -29.72 -6.83 13.10
CA SER A 231 -30.27 -5.49 12.90
C SER A 231 -31.56 -5.52 12.08
N LEU A 232 -31.60 -6.35 11.03
CA LEU A 232 -32.80 -6.56 10.22
C LEU A 232 -33.95 -7.17 11.04
N LEU A 233 -33.65 -8.14 11.91
CA LEU A 233 -34.66 -8.80 12.76
C LEU A 233 -35.18 -7.91 13.88
N SER A 234 -34.34 -7.03 14.46
CA SER A 234 -34.70 -6.24 15.64
C SER A 234 -35.29 -4.87 15.32
N SER A 235 -34.73 -4.15 14.33
CA SER A 235 -35.10 -2.76 14.04
C SER A 235 -35.44 -2.50 12.58
N PHE A 236 -35.41 -3.53 11.72
CA PHE A 236 -35.61 -3.43 10.26
C PHE A 236 -34.76 -2.30 9.62
N SER A 237 -33.55 -2.11 10.14
CA SER A 237 -32.60 -1.07 9.73
C SER A 237 -31.22 -1.67 9.45
N MET A 238 -30.36 -0.93 8.76
CA MET A 238 -28.95 -1.30 8.60
C MET A 238 -28.18 -1.01 9.90
N PRO A 239 -27.21 -1.86 10.32
CA PRO A 239 -26.42 -1.62 11.52
C PRO A 239 -25.54 -0.37 11.35
N GLU A 240 -25.56 0.55 12.32
CA GLU A 240 -24.69 1.73 12.33
C GLU A 240 -23.21 1.35 12.52
N LEU A 241 -22.93 0.29 13.29
CA LEU A 241 -21.60 -0.23 13.58
C LEU A 241 -21.46 -1.67 13.10
N ASN A 242 -20.91 -1.85 11.90
CA ASN A 242 -20.62 -3.16 11.32
C ASN A 242 -19.11 -3.40 11.24
N VAL A 243 -18.65 -4.56 11.72
CA VAL A 243 -17.21 -4.93 11.74
C VAL A 243 -16.63 -4.98 10.32
N GLY A 244 -17.37 -5.51 9.36
CA GLY A 244 -16.98 -5.52 7.96
C GLY A 244 -16.83 -4.11 7.39
N LEU A 245 -17.76 -3.20 7.71
CA LEU A 245 -17.65 -1.80 7.30
C LEU A 245 -16.46 -1.09 7.96
N ILE A 246 -16.14 -1.38 9.22
CA ILE A 246 -14.98 -0.79 9.91
C ILE A 246 -13.68 -1.25 9.25
N ILE A 247 -13.55 -2.55 8.95
CA ILE A 247 -12.39 -3.11 8.25
C ILE A 247 -12.29 -2.53 6.85
N LEU A 248 -13.39 -2.48 6.11
CA LEU A 248 -13.44 -1.95 4.75
C LEU A 248 -13.12 -0.46 4.72
N LYS A 249 -13.63 0.34 5.67
CA LYS A 249 -13.29 1.76 5.83
C LYS A 249 -11.81 1.93 6.12
N ARG A 250 -11.25 1.15 7.04
CA ARG A 250 -9.83 1.23 7.41
C ARG A 250 -8.91 0.82 6.25
N LEU A 251 -9.29 -0.20 5.49
CA LEU A 251 -8.57 -0.64 4.30
C LEU A 251 -8.71 0.44 3.21
N GLY A 252 -9.95 0.82 2.86
CA GLY A 252 -10.29 1.84 1.87
C GLY A 252 -9.61 3.19 2.08
N SER A 253 -9.67 3.73 3.31
CA SER A 253 -9.04 5.00 3.70
C SER A 253 -7.52 4.91 3.89
N GLY A 254 -6.97 3.71 3.73
CA GLY A 254 -5.56 3.41 3.94
C GLY A 254 -4.91 2.72 2.74
N ILE A 255 -5.50 2.73 1.54
CA ILE A 255 -4.90 2.13 0.33
C ILE A 255 -3.84 3.06 -0.30
N LEU A 256 -3.84 4.37 -0.04
CA LEU A 256 -2.92 5.34 -0.65
C LEU A 256 -2.39 6.39 0.35
N PRO A 257 -1.17 6.95 0.14
CA PRO A 257 -0.70 8.19 0.79
C PRO A 257 -1.56 9.42 0.51
N SER A 258 -2.43 9.35 -0.51
CA SER A 258 -3.47 10.33 -0.77
C SER A 258 -4.77 9.78 -0.22
N ASN A 259 -5.24 10.40 0.85
CA ASN A 259 -6.59 10.15 1.28
C ASN A 259 -7.51 10.75 0.21
N ILE A 260 -7.90 9.97 -0.78
CA ILE A 260 -9.19 10.18 -1.44
C ILE A 260 -10.19 9.88 -0.32
N GLY A 261 -10.40 10.85 0.57
CA GLY A 261 -11.56 10.86 1.41
C GLY A 261 -12.70 10.90 0.41
N TRP A 262 -13.33 9.76 0.17
CA TRP A 262 -14.61 9.70 -0.53
C TRP A 262 -15.60 10.39 0.39
N ARG A 263 -15.51 11.73 0.45
CA ARG A 263 -16.47 12.59 1.12
C ARG A 263 -17.62 12.68 0.13
N VAL A 264 -18.36 11.57 0.05
CA VAL A 264 -19.64 11.52 -0.64
C VAL A 264 -20.58 12.38 0.20
N GLU A 265 -20.54 13.68 -0.03
CA GLU A 265 -21.50 14.62 0.53
C GLU A 265 -22.80 14.40 -0.22
N SER A 266 -23.65 13.53 0.34
CA SER A 266 -24.99 13.26 -0.18
C SER A 266 -25.87 14.48 0.12
N SER A 267 -25.72 15.54 -0.67
CA SER A 267 -26.64 16.66 -0.69
C SER A 267 -27.80 16.32 -1.63
N GLY A 268 -28.76 15.55 -1.10
CA GLY A 268 -29.95 15.12 -1.84
C GLY A 268 -29.78 13.82 -2.64
N ASN A 269 -30.83 13.42 -3.36
CA ASN A 269 -30.96 12.12 -4.03
C ASN A 269 -30.01 11.92 -5.25
N ASN A 270 -29.02 12.79 -5.41
CA ASN A 270 -27.98 12.70 -6.44
C ASN A 270 -26.65 12.42 -5.76
N ILE A 271 -26.04 11.29 -6.12
CA ILE A 271 -24.66 10.99 -5.75
C ILE A 271 -23.78 11.76 -6.75
N ASP A 272 -23.37 12.98 -6.40
CA ASP A 272 -22.40 13.72 -7.20
C ASP A 272 -21.02 13.09 -7.05
N LEU A 273 -20.67 12.23 -8.01
CA LEU A 273 -19.31 11.70 -8.19
C LEU A 273 -18.38 12.72 -8.88
N ALA A 274 -18.85 13.95 -9.11
CA ALA A 274 -18.21 14.94 -9.97
C ALA A 274 -17.34 15.98 -9.22
N ASP A 275 -17.47 16.14 -7.90
CA ASP A 275 -16.80 17.19 -7.12
C ASP A 275 -15.43 16.79 -6.55
N VAL A 276 -14.75 15.80 -7.14
CA VAL A 276 -13.36 15.51 -6.79
C VAL A 276 -12.44 16.49 -7.53
N GLU A 277 -12.26 17.68 -6.97
CA GLU A 277 -11.27 18.63 -7.47
C GLU A 277 -9.86 18.10 -7.15
N PHE A 278 -9.12 17.69 -8.18
CA PHE A 278 -7.75 17.19 -8.05
C PHE A 278 -6.81 18.34 -7.66
N SER A 279 -6.66 18.59 -6.36
CA SER A 279 -5.75 19.59 -5.82
C SER A 279 -4.45 18.96 -5.32
N GLU A 280 -3.36 19.73 -5.35
CA GLU A 280 -2.04 19.29 -4.87
C GLU A 280 -2.11 18.88 -3.39
N GLU A 281 -3.01 19.48 -2.63
CA GLU A 281 -3.22 19.17 -1.21
C GLU A 281 -3.72 17.74 -0.96
N LEU A 282 -4.45 17.13 -1.92
CA LEU A 282 -4.94 15.76 -1.78
C LEU A 282 -3.83 14.69 -1.78
N PHE A 283 -2.72 14.95 -2.50
CA PHE A 283 -1.66 13.96 -2.71
C PHE A 283 -0.25 14.41 -2.32
N MET A 284 -0.04 15.69 -1.99
CA MET A 284 1.28 16.28 -1.65
C MET A 284 1.30 17.04 -0.31
N SER A 285 0.28 16.87 0.53
CA SER A 285 0.21 17.54 1.85
C SER A 285 0.73 16.64 2.97
N PHE A 286 1.84 17.05 3.58
CA PHE A 286 2.35 16.46 4.82
C PHE A 286 1.34 16.61 5.98
N SER A 287 0.65 17.74 6.05
CA SER A 287 -0.33 18.03 7.11
C SER A 287 -1.46 17.00 7.10
N ASN A 288 -1.97 16.68 5.91
CA ASN A 288 -3.07 15.73 5.74
C ASN A 288 -2.64 14.31 6.16
N SER A 289 -1.40 13.91 5.86
CA SER A 289 -0.87 12.63 6.32
C SER A 289 -0.68 12.60 7.85
N LEU A 290 -0.17 13.68 8.44
CA LEU A 290 0.07 13.77 9.89
C LEU A 290 -1.23 13.84 10.71
N GLU A 291 -2.31 14.38 10.15
CA GLU A 291 -3.63 14.44 10.81
C GLU A 291 -4.11 13.04 11.25
N TYR A 292 -3.76 11.99 10.51
CA TYR A 292 -4.06 10.61 10.91
C TYR A 292 -3.47 10.22 12.26
N LEU A 293 -2.28 10.72 12.60
CA LEU A 293 -1.64 10.49 13.90
C LEU A 293 -2.44 11.13 15.04
N ALA A 294 -3.18 12.20 14.76
CA ALA A 294 -4.02 12.88 15.74
C ALA A 294 -5.38 12.18 15.94
N ARG A 295 -5.79 11.29 15.03
CA ARG A 295 -7.10 10.62 15.12
C ARG A 295 -7.12 9.58 16.24
N PRO A 296 -8.12 9.59 17.14
CA PRO A 296 -8.27 8.57 18.18
C PRO A 296 -8.34 7.14 17.63
N GLU A 297 -8.95 6.99 16.45
CA GLU A 297 -9.08 5.72 15.73
C GLU A 297 -7.73 5.03 15.45
N MET A 298 -6.67 5.81 15.25
CA MET A 298 -5.33 5.27 15.00
C MET A 298 -4.81 4.55 16.25
N TRP A 299 -4.90 5.20 17.41
CA TRP A 299 -4.39 4.68 18.68
C TRP A 299 -5.19 3.50 19.20
N VAL A 300 -6.52 3.54 19.06
CA VAL A 300 -7.39 2.39 19.37
C VAL A 300 -6.99 1.19 18.50
N GLY A 301 -6.72 1.42 17.21
CA GLY A 301 -6.21 0.40 16.32
C GLY A 301 -4.90 -0.21 16.82
N ILE A 302 -3.92 0.61 17.20
CA ILE A 302 -2.63 0.13 17.72
C ILE A 302 -2.83 -0.74 18.97
N GLY A 303 -3.73 -0.34 19.88
CA GLY A 303 -4.07 -1.15 21.06
C GLY A 303 -4.61 -2.54 20.69
N ILE A 304 -5.55 -2.61 19.73
CA ILE A 304 -6.08 -3.87 19.21
C ILE A 304 -4.97 -4.70 18.55
N ALA A 305 -4.10 -4.06 17.76
CA ALA A 305 -2.99 -4.73 17.10
C ALA A 305 -2.03 -5.39 18.10
N LEU A 306 -1.66 -4.68 19.17
CA LEU A 306 -0.79 -5.21 20.22
C LEU A 306 -1.40 -6.42 20.93
N ALA A 307 -2.71 -6.39 21.22
CA ALA A 307 -3.42 -7.52 21.81
C ALA A 307 -3.40 -8.75 20.89
N LEU A 308 -3.68 -8.56 19.60
CA LEU A 308 -3.63 -9.63 18.59
C LEU A 308 -2.23 -10.20 18.43
N LEU A 309 -1.19 -9.36 18.36
CA LEU A 309 0.20 -9.82 18.27
C LEU A 309 0.64 -10.59 19.53
N ALA A 310 0.22 -10.16 20.71
CA ALA A 310 0.45 -10.92 21.95
C ALA A 310 -0.21 -12.31 21.88
N GLY A 311 -1.43 -12.40 21.34
CA GLY A 311 -2.10 -13.67 21.04
C GLY A 311 -1.30 -14.54 20.07
N SER A 312 -0.77 -13.96 18.99
CA SER A 312 0.05 -14.67 18.01
C SER A 312 1.31 -15.29 18.64
N ILE A 313 1.97 -14.53 19.52
CA ILE A 313 3.16 -14.98 20.25
C ILE A 313 2.80 -16.14 21.18
N TRP A 314 1.67 -16.06 21.87
CA TRP A 314 1.22 -17.11 22.78
C TRP A 314 0.89 -18.42 22.05
N PHE A 315 0.20 -18.35 20.90
CA PHE A 315 -0.08 -19.55 20.08
C PHE A 315 1.20 -20.17 19.53
N ARG A 316 2.14 -19.34 19.07
CA ARG A 316 3.45 -19.80 18.59
C ARG A 316 4.23 -20.54 19.67
N ARG A 317 4.18 -20.07 20.92
CA ARG A 317 4.86 -20.75 22.04
C ARG A 317 4.34 -22.18 22.22
N ARG A 318 3.01 -22.35 22.24
CA ARG A 318 2.34 -23.64 22.47
C ARG A 318 2.44 -24.63 21.32
N ALA A 319 2.65 -24.16 20.09
CA ALA A 319 2.66 -25.01 18.90
C ALA A 319 3.80 -26.06 18.86
N THR A 320 4.74 -26.02 19.81
CA THR A 320 5.86 -26.98 19.89
C THR A 320 5.85 -27.81 21.17
N ASP A 321 4.84 -27.66 22.03
CA ASP A 321 4.78 -28.34 23.33
C ASP A 321 4.09 -29.73 23.24
N THR A 322 3.99 -30.29 22.03
CA THR A 322 3.39 -31.60 21.71
C THR A 322 4.36 -32.45 20.91
#